data_AF-A0A1S3QW81-F1
#
_entry.id   AF-A0A1S3QW81-F1
#
_cell.length_a   1.000
_cell.length_b   1.000
_cell.length_c   1.000
_cell.angle_alpha   90.00
_cell.angle_beta   90.00
_cell.angle_gamma   90.00
#
_symmetry.space_group_name_H-M   'P 1'
#
loop_
_entity.id
_entity.type
_entity.pdbx_description
1 polymer ?
#
loop_
_entity_poly.entity_id
_entity_poly.type
_entity_poly.pdbx_seq_one_letter_code
_entity_poly.pdbx_strand_id
1 'polypeptide(L)'
;MGFVRETCGCCDCEKVCPPLDLVFVIDSSESIGKTNFSLAKNFVISVANRFGKMAKNISDVSGSRLGVVQYSHQGAVQAIRMDDRGITSVTSFNTKVKAMEWIAGGTWTPSALKYTYDHLIVPGRRGRTKVVAIVITDGRYDPKDLDNLGALCNGVDVYAIAIGDMFDSGAERQNLERIACNMGDRVKTLSVYAELTAEEFLEEIEQILCPEPEMICPDLKCASDLSLAPLIQRPVDILFFIDGSERTGGRNFISILHFIERLSQSIPLSKEVSSGA
;
A
#
# COMPACT_ATOMS: atom_id res chain seq x y z
N MET A 1 20.80 -14.66 -13.61
CA MET A 1 19.56 -14.93 -14.36
C MET A 1 18.69 -13.70 -14.25
N GLY A 2 18.63 -12.88 -15.30
CA GLY A 2 17.70 -11.75 -15.36
C GLY A 2 16.44 -12.19 -16.08
N PHE A 3 15.29 -12.02 -15.43
CA PHE A 3 13.99 -12.22 -16.08
C PHE A 3 13.71 -10.99 -16.94
N VAL A 4 13.76 -11.15 -18.27
CA VAL A 4 13.10 -10.20 -19.18
C VAL A 4 11.62 -10.58 -19.15
N ARG A 5 10.79 -9.78 -18.47
CA ARG A 5 9.33 -9.88 -18.61
C ARG A 5 8.96 -9.26 -19.96
N GLU A 6 8.54 -10.09 -20.91
CA GLU A 6 7.69 -9.62 -22.00
C GLU A 6 6.36 -9.16 -21.39
N THR A 7 6.19 -7.86 -21.19
CA THR A 7 4.85 -7.29 -21.08
C THR A 7 4.28 -7.25 -22.49
N CYS A 8 3.61 -8.34 -22.88
CA CYS A 8 2.65 -8.25 -23.97
C CYS A 8 1.64 -7.19 -23.55
N GLY A 9 1.65 -6.02 -24.20
CA GLY A 9 0.88 -4.83 -23.84
C GLY A 9 -0.63 -4.95 -24.08
N CYS A 10 -1.18 -6.14 -23.97
CA CYS A 10 -2.61 -6.39 -23.91
C CYS A 10 -2.83 -7.30 -22.70
N CYS A 11 -3.55 -6.77 -21.69
CA CYS A 11 -3.91 -7.35 -20.39
C CYS A 11 -3.34 -6.63 -19.14
N ASP A 12 -3.04 -5.33 -19.19
CA ASP A 12 -2.99 -4.53 -17.95
C ASP A 12 -4.43 -4.26 -17.48
N CYS A 13 -5.06 -5.31 -16.95
CA CYS A 13 -6.38 -5.21 -16.34
C CYS A 13 -6.26 -4.51 -15.00
N GLU A 14 -7.02 -3.44 -14.80
CA GLU A 14 -7.06 -2.72 -13.55
C GLU A 14 -7.99 -3.46 -12.58
N LYS A 15 -7.49 -3.73 -11.38
CA LYS A 15 -8.29 -4.26 -10.26
C LYS A 15 -9.07 -3.10 -9.65
N VAL A 16 -10.39 -3.12 -9.82
CA VAL A 16 -11.29 -2.10 -9.26
C VAL A 16 -12.07 -2.67 -8.09
N CYS A 17 -11.86 -2.08 -6.92
CA CYS A 17 -12.58 -2.44 -5.72
C CYS A 17 -13.84 -1.58 -5.55
N PRO A 18 -14.92 -2.11 -4.96
CA PRO A 18 -16.06 -1.30 -4.57
C PRO A 18 -15.64 -0.13 -3.67
N PRO A 19 -16.33 1.02 -3.74
CA PRO A 19 -16.00 2.17 -2.90
C PRO A 19 -16.03 1.81 -1.41
N LEU A 20 -14.94 2.14 -0.71
CA LEU A 20 -14.75 1.85 0.71
C LEU A 20 -14.26 3.12 1.44
N ASP A 21 -14.77 3.33 2.66
CA ASP A 21 -14.20 4.29 3.61
C ASP A 21 -13.29 3.52 4.58
N LEU A 22 -11.97 3.69 4.44
CA LEU A 22 -10.97 2.97 5.22
C LEU A 22 -10.26 3.92 6.19
N VAL A 23 -10.27 3.57 7.48
CA VAL A 23 -9.60 4.35 8.53
C VAL A 23 -8.56 3.50 9.24
N PHE A 24 -7.34 4.01 9.35
CA PHE A 24 -6.29 3.39 10.16
C PHE A 24 -6.22 4.07 11.53
N VAL A 25 -6.17 3.30 12.60
CA VAL A 25 -5.93 3.79 13.97
C VAL A 25 -4.60 3.21 14.43
N ILE A 26 -3.58 4.06 14.55
CA ILE A 26 -2.19 3.66 14.76
C ILE A 26 -1.75 4.07 16.17
N ASP A 27 -1.29 3.10 16.93
CA ASP A 27 -0.63 3.33 18.21
C ASP A 27 0.76 3.97 18.01
N SER A 28 0.97 5.11 18.64
CA SER A 28 2.21 5.91 18.64
C SER A 28 2.77 6.08 20.06
N SER A 29 2.40 5.18 20.97
CA SER A 29 2.89 5.15 22.35
C SER A 29 4.39 4.88 22.44
N GLU A 30 4.94 5.09 23.65
CA GLU A 30 6.36 4.91 23.93
C GLU A 30 6.81 3.45 23.73
N SER A 31 5.95 2.48 24.09
CA SER A 31 6.25 1.04 23.95
C SER A 31 6.48 0.61 22.51
N ILE A 32 5.84 1.29 21.55
CA ILE A 32 6.02 0.99 20.13
C ILE A 32 7.41 1.43 19.65
N GLY A 33 7.82 2.65 19.97
CA GLY A 33 9.07 3.23 19.50
C GLY A 33 9.04 3.74 18.05
N LYS A 34 9.96 4.66 17.74
CA LYS A 34 10.01 5.38 16.45
C LYS A 34 10.16 4.46 15.22
N THR A 35 10.94 3.39 15.33
CA THR A 35 11.20 2.46 14.22
C THR A 35 9.94 1.67 13.86
N ASN A 36 9.27 1.09 14.86
CA ASN A 36 8.04 0.32 14.65
C ASN A 36 6.90 1.21 14.18
N PHE A 37 6.78 2.43 14.73
CA PHE A 37 5.84 3.42 14.23
C PHE A 37 6.08 3.75 12.75
N SER A 38 7.34 3.82 12.32
CA SER A 38 7.68 4.03 10.90
C SER A 38 7.27 2.83 10.02
N LEU A 39 7.38 1.60 10.52
CA LEU A 39 6.89 0.40 9.84
C LEU A 39 5.35 0.41 9.71
N ALA A 40 4.63 0.81 10.77
CA ALA A 40 3.18 0.96 10.73
C ALA A 40 2.73 2.02 9.70
N LYS A 41 3.43 3.16 9.62
CA LYS A 41 3.20 4.16 8.57
C LYS A 41 3.42 3.59 7.17
N ASN A 42 4.50 2.84 6.97
CA ASN A 42 4.81 2.23 5.68
C ASN A 42 3.75 1.20 5.28
N PHE A 43 3.22 0.44 6.24
CA PHE A 43 2.08 -0.46 6.00
C PHE A 43 0.86 0.29 5.50
N VAL A 44 0.47 1.39 6.15
CA VAL A 44 -0.65 2.23 5.69
C VAL A 44 -0.44 2.73 4.26
N ILE A 45 0.78 3.16 3.94
CA ILE A 45 1.14 3.61 2.59
C ILE A 45 1.08 2.45 1.57
N SER A 46 1.61 1.27 1.91
CA SER A 46 1.59 0.09 1.05
C SER A 46 0.17 -0.36 0.76
N VAL A 47 -0.68 -0.42 1.78
CA VAL A 47 -2.10 -0.76 1.63
C VAL A 47 -2.81 0.32 0.78
N ALA A 48 -2.57 1.61 1.03
CA ALA A 48 -3.12 2.70 0.24
C ALA A 48 -2.74 2.63 -1.25
N ASN A 49 -1.49 2.23 -1.57
CA ASN A 49 -1.01 2.08 -2.94
C ASN A 49 -1.63 0.90 -3.68
N ARG A 50 -2.05 -0.15 -2.95
CA ARG A 50 -2.73 -1.32 -3.55
C ARG A 50 -4.18 -1.01 -3.92
N PHE A 51 -4.77 0.05 -3.36
CA PHE A 51 -6.07 0.53 -3.79
C PHE A 51 -5.96 1.33 -5.09
N GLY A 52 -6.35 0.71 -6.21
CA GLY A 52 -6.27 1.32 -7.55
C GLY A 52 -7.09 2.61 -7.71
N LYS A 53 -8.24 2.74 -7.02
CA LYS A 53 -9.19 3.86 -7.24
C LYS A 53 -9.58 4.63 -5.98
N MET A 54 -8.98 5.81 -5.81
CA MET A 54 -9.37 6.79 -4.79
C MET A 54 -10.50 7.71 -5.26
N ALA A 55 -11.35 8.17 -4.33
CA ALA A 55 -12.34 9.20 -4.59
C ALA A 55 -11.65 10.50 -5.01
N LYS A 56 -12.10 11.13 -6.11
CA LYS A 56 -11.52 12.38 -6.60
C LYS A 56 -11.86 13.58 -5.71
N ASN A 57 -12.96 13.52 -4.97
CA ASN A 57 -13.38 14.54 -4.00
C ASN A 57 -14.44 13.99 -3.01
N ILE A 58 -14.86 14.84 -2.05
CA ILE A 58 -15.82 14.51 -0.98
C ILE A 58 -17.24 14.20 -1.51
N SER A 59 -17.57 14.56 -2.75
CA SER A 59 -18.85 14.24 -3.38
C SER A 59 -18.78 13.01 -4.27
N ASP A 60 -17.57 12.52 -4.55
CA ASP A 60 -17.35 11.33 -5.34
C ASP A 60 -17.69 10.09 -4.49
N VAL A 61 -18.74 9.39 -4.90
CA VAL A 61 -19.20 8.14 -4.31
C VAL A 61 -18.56 6.91 -4.97
N SER A 62 -17.82 7.10 -6.07
CA SER A 62 -17.29 6.04 -6.92
C SER A 62 -15.88 5.58 -6.58
N GLY A 63 -15.22 6.23 -5.61
CA GLY A 63 -13.87 5.87 -5.16
C GLY A 63 -13.75 5.74 -3.65
N SER A 64 -12.65 5.13 -3.21
CA SER A 64 -12.38 4.91 -1.79
C SER A 64 -11.82 6.16 -1.11
N ARG A 65 -12.05 6.30 0.20
CA ARG A 65 -11.45 7.36 1.03
C ARG A 65 -10.59 6.73 2.11
N LEU A 66 -9.50 7.42 2.44
CA LEU A 66 -8.53 6.98 3.41
C LEU A 66 -8.45 8.00 4.54
N GLY A 67 -8.48 7.52 5.77
CA GLY A 67 -8.22 8.30 6.97
C GLY A 67 -7.16 7.63 7.84
N VAL A 68 -6.45 8.42 8.63
CA VAL A 68 -5.49 7.92 9.61
C VAL A 68 -5.67 8.68 10.91
N VAL A 69 -5.69 7.98 12.04
CA VAL A 69 -5.60 8.54 13.38
C VAL A 69 -4.37 7.92 14.01
N GLN A 70 -3.46 8.73 14.51
CA GLN A 70 -2.45 8.28 15.45
C GLN A 70 -2.76 8.80 16.84
N TYR A 71 -2.40 8.02 17.86
CA TYR A 71 -2.61 8.40 19.24
C TYR A 71 -1.43 7.95 20.12
N SER A 72 -1.26 8.60 21.27
CA SER A 72 -0.47 8.06 22.37
C SER A 72 -1.19 8.30 23.70
N HIS A 73 -0.86 9.36 24.43
CA HIS A 73 -1.42 9.70 25.74
C HIS A 73 -2.64 10.63 25.63
N GLN A 74 -3.19 11.04 26.79
CA GLN A 74 -4.34 11.93 26.88
C GLN A 74 -4.18 13.19 26.01
N GLY A 75 -5.13 13.40 25.10
CA GLY A 75 -5.15 14.56 24.20
C GLY A 75 -4.12 14.53 23.07
N ALA A 76 -3.24 13.53 23.03
CA ALA A 76 -2.21 13.39 22.01
C ALA A 76 -2.73 12.56 20.83
N VAL A 77 -3.63 13.17 20.06
CA VAL A 77 -4.25 12.56 18.87
C VAL A 77 -3.98 13.45 17.66
N GLN A 78 -3.50 12.86 16.56
CA GLN A 78 -3.39 13.52 15.27
C GLN A 78 -4.15 12.72 14.22
N ALA A 79 -4.86 13.42 13.34
CA ALA A 79 -5.70 12.77 12.35
C ALA A 79 -5.58 13.39 10.96
N ILE A 80 -5.57 12.51 9.97
CA ILE A 80 -5.80 12.79 8.56
C ILE A 80 -7.23 12.34 8.28
N ARG A 81 -8.13 13.29 8.06
CA ARG A 81 -9.56 12.99 7.88
C ARG A 81 -9.84 12.47 6.47
N MET A 82 -10.85 11.62 6.34
CA MET A 82 -11.31 11.09 5.04
C MET A 82 -11.88 12.17 4.11
N ASP A 83 -12.36 13.28 4.68
CA ASP A 83 -12.93 14.43 3.97
C ASP A 83 -11.94 15.61 3.84
N ASP A 84 -10.65 15.36 4.08
CA ASP A 84 -9.62 16.39 3.96
C ASP A 84 -9.43 16.81 2.49
N ARG A 85 -9.75 18.08 2.21
CA ARG A 85 -9.68 18.67 0.85
C ARG A 85 -8.29 18.65 0.23
N GLY A 86 -7.24 18.51 1.04
CA GLY A 86 -5.87 18.37 0.58
C GLY A 86 -5.50 16.96 0.11
N ILE A 87 -6.40 15.99 0.23
CA ILE A 87 -6.20 14.61 -0.24
C ILE A 87 -6.95 14.42 -1.55
N THR A 88 -6.25 14.60 -2.66
CA THR A 88 -6.80 14.49 -4.02
C THR A 88 -6.30 13.25 -4.77
N SER A 89 -5.33 12.53 -4.19
CA SER A 89 -4.69 11.34 -4.74
C SER A 89 -4.03 10.50 -3.65
N VAL A 90 -3.75 9.22 -3.95
CA VAL A 90 -2.94 8.35 -3.07
C VAL A 90 -1.59 9.01 -2.74
N THR A 91 -0.96 9.69 -3.71
CA THR A 91 0.30 10.40 -3.50
C THR A 91 0.19 11.50 -2.44
N SER A 92 -0.88 12.32 -2.49
CA SER A 92 -1.11 13.37 -1.47
C SER A 92 -1.39 12.79 -0.09
N PHE A 93 -2.13 11.68 -0.01
CA PHE A 93 -2.36 10.93 1.22
C PHE A 93 -1.03 10.41 1.80
N ASN A 94 -0.23 9.73 0.97
CA ASN A 94 1.07 9.18 1.35
C ASN A 94 2.01 10.25 1.89
N THR A 95 2.03 11.44 1.28
CA THR A 95 2.85 12.58 1.77
C THR A 95 2.43 13.01 3.18
N LYS A 96 1.11 13.12 3.43
CA LYS A 96 0.60 13.46 4.77
C LYS A 96 0.93 12.39 5.80
N VAL A 97 0.74 11.11 5.46
CA VAL A 97 1.08 9.99 6.35
C VAL A 97 2.58 9.98 6.66
N LYS A 98 3.44 10.18 5.66
CA LYS A 98 4.90 10.24 5.86
C LYS A 98 5.30 11.34 6.84
N ALA A 99 4.64 12.49 6.79
CA ALA A 99 4.89 13.65 7.64
C ALA A 99 4.47 13.46 9.10
N MET A 100 3.65 12.44 9.41
CA MET A 100 3.26 12.16 10.79
C MET A 100 4.47 11.71 11.62
N GLU A 101 4.68 12.32 12.77
CA GLU A 101 5.81 12.02 13.66
C GLU A 101 5.38 11.13 14.83
N TRP A 102 6.30 10.30 15.31
CA TRP A 102 6.07 9.47 16.49
C TRP A 102 5.89 10.37 17.72
N ILE A 103 4.80 10.21 18.45
CA ILE A 103 4.46 11.09 19.56
C ILE A 103 5.19 10.67 20.84
N ALA A 104 5.23 9.36 21.12
CA ALA A 104 5.61 8.80 22.42
C ALA A 104 4.66 9.18 23.57
N GLY A 105 4.73 8.43 24.66
CA GLY A 105 3.90 8.56 25.87
C GLY A 105 3.08 7.30 26.17
N GLY A 106 1.97 7.47 26.88
CA GLY A 106 1.06 6.37 27.23
C GLY A 106 0.23 5.85 26.05
N THR A 107 -0.71 4.95 26.35
CA THR A 107 -1.54 4.25 25.36
C THR A 107 -3.02 4.45 25.68
N TRP A 108 -3.66 5.45 25.05
CA TRP A 108 -5.06 5.85 25.28
C TRP A 108 -5.97 5.32 24.16
N THR A 109 -6.01 3.99 24.03
CA THR A 109 -6.70 3.29 22.94
C THR A 109 -8.22 3.52 22.96
N PRO A 110 -8.98 3.24 24.04
CA PRO A 110 -10.40 3.59 24.13
C PRO A 110 -10.76 5.03 23.71
N SER A 111 -10.00 6.03 24.17
CA SER A 111 -10.21 7.43 23.77
C SER A 111 -9.95 7.65 22.29
N ALA A 112 -8.90 7.05 21.73
CA ALA A 112 -8.58 7.17 20.31
C ALA A 112 -9.64 6.52 19.42
N LEU A 113 -10.18 5.37 19.82
CA LEU A 113 -11.27 4.69 19.11
C LEU A 113 -12.53 5.54 19.12
N LYS A 114 -12.89 6.13 20.26
CA LYS A 114 -14.01 7.07 20.37
C LYS A 114 -13.79 8.32 19.50
N TYR A 115 -12.61 8.92 19.57
CA TYR A 115 -12.26 10.08 18.74
C TYR A 115 -12.42 9.76 17.25
N THR A 116 -11.92 8.60 16.82
CA THR A 116 -12.02 8.13 15.44
C THR A 116 -13.47 8.00 15.00
N TYR A 117 -14.32 7.40 15.83
CA TYR A 117 -15.75 7.29 15.54
C TYR A 117 -16.41 8.67 15.38
N ASP A 118 -16.25 9.52 16.39
CA ASP A 118 -16.97 10.80 16.48
C ASP A 118 -16.49 11.84 15.47
N HIS A 119 -15.19 11.85 15.13
CA HIS A 119 -14.58 12.94 14.35
C HIS A 119 -14.21 12.55 12.91
N LEU A 120 -14.02 11.26 12.61
CA LEU A 120 -13.69 10.81 11.26
C LEU A 120 -14.83 10.01 10.64
N ILE A 121 -15.35 9.01 11.35
CA ILE A 121 -16.34 8.09 10.78
C ILE A 121 -17.70 8.76 10.66
N VAL A 122 -18.28 9.25 11.76
CA VAL A 122 -19.62 9.86 11.75
C VAL A 122 -19.71 11.03 10.77
N PRO A 123 -18.77 12.01 10.78
CA PRO A 123 -18.83 13.14 9.83
C PRO A 123 -18.48 12.74 8.40
N GLY A 124 -17.64 11.72 8.21
CA GLY A 124 -17.18 11.27 6.90
C GLY A 124 -18.10 10.23 6.23
N ARG A 125 -19.08 9.68 6.97
CA ARG A 125 -19.90 8.55 6.53
C ARG A 125 -20.72 8.90 5.29
N ARG A 126 -20.45 8.18 4.20
CA ARG A 126 -21.28 8.25 2.99
C ARG A 126 -22.38 7.20 3.02
N GLY A 127 -23.61 7.57 3.37
CA GLY A 127 -24.81 6.74 3.15
C GLY A 127 -24.61 5.22 3.28
N ARG A 128 -24.57 4.51 2.14
CA ARG A 128 -24.43 3.04 2.04
C ARG A 128 -23.00 2.51 1.83
N THR A 129 -21.98 3.38 1.84
CA THR A 129 -20.58 2.97 1.67
C THR A 129 -20.12 2.16 2.88
N LYS A 130 -19.42 1.05 2.63
CA LYS A 130 -18.83 0.23 3.69
C LYS A 130 -17.76 1.04 4.40
N VAL A 131 -17.73 0.98 5.73
CA VAL A 131 -16.68 1.60 6.54
C VAL A 131 -15.88 0.48 7.20
N VAL A 132 -14.56 0.49 6.99
CA VAL A 132 -13.63 -0.45 7.61
C VAL A 132 -12.62 0.34 8.44
N ALA A 133 -12.34 -0.14 9.64
CA ALA A 133 -11.29 0.39 10.50
C ALA A 133 -10.23 -0.67 10.76
N ILE A 134 -8.95 -0.33 10.57
CA ILE A 134 -7.81 -1.18 10.92
C ILE A 134 -7.09 -0.53 12.10
N VAL A 135 -7.09 -1.21 13.25
CA VAL A 135 -6.43 -0.76 14.48
C VAL A 135 -5.11 -1.49 14.62
N ILE A 136 -3.99 -0.77 14.71
CA ILE A 136 -2.65 -1.32 14.92
C ILE A 136 -2.20 -0.93 16.32
N THR A 137 -2.03 -1.89 17.22
CA THR A 137 -1.68 -1.67 18.63
C THR A 137 -1.05 -2.92 19.25
N ASP A 138 -0.39 -2.80 20.40
CA ASP A 138 0.06 -3.94 21.19
C ASP A 138 -1.04 -4.47 22.15
N GLY A 139 -2.22 -3.84 22.17
CA GLY A 139 -3.38 -4.25 22.97
C GLY A 139 -3.39 -3.71 24.41
N ARG A 140 -2.37 -2.93 24.79
CA ARG A 140 -2.32 -2.25 26.08
C ARG A 140 -3.13 -0.96 26.03
N TYR A 141 -3.69 -0.58 27.16
CA TYR A 141 -4.19 0.78 27.35
C TYR A 141 -4.04 1.21 28.80
N ASP A 142 -3.96 2.52 29.02
CA ASP A 142 -3.83 3.09 30.36
C ASP A 142 -5.16 2.94 31.13
N PRO A 143 -5.17 2.42 32.38
CA PRO A 143 -6.38 2.33 33.19
C PRO A 143 -7.08 3.66 33.48
N LYS A 144 -6.39 4.80 33.28
CA LYS A 144 -6.98 6.14 33.39
C LYS A 144 -7.79 6.56 32.16
N ASP A 145 -7.72 5.80 31.06
CA ASP A 145 -8.51 6.03 29.87
C ASP A 145 -9.99 5.62 30.08
N LEU A 146 -10.83 5.81 29.06
CA LEU A 146 -12.18 5.30 28.99
C LEU A 146 -12.19 3.77 29.06
N ASP A 147 -13.32 3.18 29.43
CA ASP A 147 -13.50 1.72 29.45
C ASP A 147 -14.43 1.23 28.32
N ASN A 148 -14.21 1.75 27.11
CA ASN A 148 -14.96 1.30 25.93
C ASN A 148 -14.06 1.04 24.73
N LEU A 149 -13.56 -0.19 24.64
CA LEU A 149 -12.81 -0.68 23.48
C LEU A 149 -13.69 -0.94 22.24
N GLY A 150 -15.01 -1.07 22.41
CA GLY A 150 -15.96 -1.31 21.33
C GLY A 150 -16.51 -0.03 20.68
N ALA A 151 -15.85 1.12 20.86
CA ALA A 151 -16.37 2.42 20.40
C ALA A 151 -16.58 2.50 18.89
N LEU A 152 -15.85 1.70 18.10
CA LEU A 152 -16.01 1.64 16.65
C LEU A 152 -17.11 0.68 16.17
N CYS A 153 -17.65 -0.19 17.03
CA CYS A 153 -18.45 -1.34 16.62
C CYS A 153 -19.85 -1.04 16.06
N ASN A 154 -20.23 0.23 15.98
CA ASN A 154 -21.51 0.64 15.44
C ASN A 154 -21.45 0.90 13.93
N GLY A 155 -21.71 -0.16 13.16
CA GLY A 155 -21.81 -0.10 11.69
C GLY A 155 -20.47 0.16 11.00
N VAL A 156 -19.38 -0.32 11.59
CA VAL A 156 -18.01 -0.30 11.05
C VAL A 156 -17.44 -1.71 11.20
N ASP A 157 -16.78 -2.19 10.15
CA ASP A 157 -16.02 -3.44 10.24
C ASP A 157 -14.63 -3.15 10.82
N VAL A 158 -14.38 -3.62 12.03
CA VAL A 158 -13.12 -3.35 12.75
C VAL A 158 -12.22 -4.57 12.69
N TYR A 159 -10.99 -4.38 12.22
CA TYR A 159 -9.91 -5.35 12.26
C TYR A 159 -8.82 -4.86 13.20
N ALA A 160 -8.38 -5.72 14.11
CA ALA A 160 -7.30 -5.41 15.04
C ALA A 160 -6.04 -6.16 14.60
N ILE A 161 -4.97 -5.44 14.31
CA ILE A 161 -3.63 -6.00 14.08
C ILE A 161 -2.83 -5.77 15.35
N ALA A 162 -2.47 -6.86 15.99
CA ALA A 162 -1.72 -6.85 17.23
C ALA A 162 -0.34 -7.44 17.03
N ILE A 163 0.65 -6.76 17.58
CA ILE A 163 2.05 -7.00 17.25
C ILE A 163 2.84 -7.16 18.54
N GLY A 164 3.54 -8.30 18.66
CA GLY A 164 4.35 -8.65 19.82
C GLY A 164 3.94 -9.98 20.45
N ASP A 165 4.61 -10.34 21.55
CA ASP A 165 4.42 -11.54 22.36
C ASP A 165 3.19 -11.49 23.29
N MET A 166 2.38 -10.44 23.15
CA MET A 166 1.29 -10.09 24.07
C MET A 166 0.04 -10.97 23.96
N PHE A 167 0.05 -11.96 23.06
CA PHE A 167 -1.00 -12.96 22.95
C PHE A 167 -0.92 -14.08 23.98
N ASP A 168 0.19 -14.20 24.69
CA ASP A 168 0.37 -15.19 25.74
C ASP A 168 -0.43 -14.87 27.01
N SER A 169 -0.87 -13.61 27.17
CA SER A 169 -1.69 -13.16 28.30
C SER A 169 -3.16 -13.01 27.91
N GLY A 170 -4.03 -13.75 28.61
CA GLY A 170 -5.46 -13.85 28.27
C GLY A 170 -6.25 -12.54 28.37
N ALA A 171 -5.76 -11.53 29.10
CA ALA A 171 -6.45 -10.25 29.26
C ALA A 171 -6.29 -9.33 28.04
N GLU A 172 -5.09 -9.25 27.48
CA GLU A 172 -4.76 -8.43 26.32
C GLU A 172 -5.41 -8.99 25.05
N ARG A 173 -5.46 -10.33 24.94
CA ARG A 173 -6.24 -10.98 23.88
C ARG A 173 -7.72 -10.57 23.94
N GLN A 174 -8.33 -10.55 25.13
CA GLN A 174 -9.72 -10.11 25.28
C GLN A 174 -9.90 -8.64 24.92
N ASN A 175 -8.92 -7.78 25.23
CA ASN A 175 -8.97 -6.37 24.81
C ASN A 175 -8.96 -6.24 23.29
N LEU A 176 -8.09 -6.97 22.60
CA LEU A 176 -8.02 -6.98 21.14
C LEU A 176 -9.30 -7.50 20.50
N GLU A 177 -9.88 -8.57 21.05
CA GLU A 177 -11.18 -9.08 20.62
C GLU A 177 -12.28 -8.03 20.83
N ARG A 178 -12.30 -7.31 21.97
CA ARG A 178 -13.25 -6.21 22.22
C ARG A 178 -13.08 -5.06 21.22
N ILE A 179 -11.85 -4.70 20.86
CA ILE A 179 -11.56 -3.71 19.80
C ILE A 179 -12.15 -4.18 18.47
N ALA A 180 -11.94 -5.45 18.13
CA ALA A 180 -12.50 -6.11 16.95
C ALA A 180 -13.98 -6.53 17.12
N CYS A 181 -14.73 -5.87 18.02
CA CYS A 181 -16.17 -6.08 18.21
C CYS A 181 -16.57 -7.50 18.63
N ASN A 182 -15.73 -8.13 19.43
CA ASN A 182 -15.80 -9.52 19.88
C ASN A 182 -15.76 -10.53 18.73
N MET A 183 -15.16 -10.16 17.59
CA MET A 183 -14.95 -11.03 16.43
C MET A 183 -13.48 -11.47 16.37
N GLY A 184 -13.16 -12.62 16.95
CA GLY A 184 -11.78 -13.11 17.05
C GLY A 184 -11.11 -13.39 15.70
N ASP A 185 -11.89 -13.69 14.65
CA ASP A 185 -11.42 -13.85 13.27
C ASP A 185 -10.92 -12.54 12.64
N ARG A 186 -11.32 -11.40 13.20
CA ARG A 186 -10.86 -10.07 12.79
C ARG A 186 -9.64 -9.58 13.58
N VAL A 187 -9.08 -10.42 14.45
CA VAL A 187 -7.82 -10.16 15.14
C VAL A 187 -6.68 -10.86 14.38
N LYS A 188 -5.71 -10.08 13.91
CA LYS A 188 -4.50 -10.56 13.25
C LYS A 188 -3.31 -10.38 14.17
N THR A 189 -2.52 -11.42 14.32
CA THR A 189 -1.43 -11.50 15.30
C THR A 189 -0.12 -11.56 14.54
N LEU A 190 0.79 -10.62 14.80
CA LEU A 190 2.13 -10.61 14.23
C LEU A 190 3.14 -10.67 15.37
N SER A 191 4.27 -11.35 15.16
CA SER A 191 5.30 -11.42 16.20
C SER A 191 6.10 -10.13 16.25
N VAL A 192 6.36 -9.52 15.08
CA VAL A 192 7.12 -8.28 14.96
C VAL A 192 6.54 -7.32 13.92
N TYR A 193 6.79 -6.02 14.08
CA TYR A 193 6.31 -4.97 13.17
C TYR A 193 6.83 -5.11 11.73
N ALA A 194 7.95 -5.81 11.51
CA ALA A 194 8.48 -6.06 10.18
C ALA A 194 7.54 -6.92 9.31
N GLU A 195 6.71 -7.78 9.92
CA GLU A 195 5.75 -8.63 9.22
C GLU A 195 4.64 -7.82 8.54
N LEU A 196 4.36 -6.59 9.01
CA LEU A 196 3.44 -5.67 8.32
C LEU A 196 3.89 -5.36 6.88
N THR A 197 5.18 -5.53 6.57
CA THR A 197 5.73 -5.29 5.23
C THR A 197 5.81 -6.55 4.38
N ALA A 198 5.43 -7.71 4.93
CA ALA A 198 5.44 -8.96 4.19
C ALA A 198 4.36 -8.96 3.10
N GLU A 199 4.72 -9.43 1.91
CA GLU A 199 3.81 -9.47 0.75
C GLU A 199 2.57 -10.31 1.04
N GLU A 200 2.74 -11.48 1.66
CA GLU A 200 1.64 -12.39 2.04
C GLU A 200 0.61 -11.70 2.95
N PHE A 201 1.07 -10.93 3.94
CA PHE A 201 0.18 -10.21 4.84
C PHE A 201 -0.53 -9.05 4.15
N LEU A 202 0.18 -8.34 3.26
CA LEU A 202 -0.43 -7.27 2.45
C LEU A 202 -1.50 -7.82 1.50
N GLU A 203 -1.26 -8.98 0.88
CA GLU A 203 -2.23 -9.67 0.02
C GLU A 203 -3.46 -10.13 0.82
N GLU A 204 -3.28 -10.64 2.03
CA GLU A 204 -4.38 -11.02 2.92
C GLU A 204 -5.28 -9.81 3.26
N ILE A 205 -4.67 -8.69 3.67
CA ILE A 205 -5.40 -7.45 3.96
C ILE A 205 -6.08 -6.92 2.71
N GLU A 206 -5.44 -7.01 1.54
CA GLU A 206 -6.04 -6.62 0.27
C GLU A 206 -7.30 -7.44 -0.06
N GLN A 207 -7.29 -8.76 0.17
CA GLN A 207 -8.45 -9.63 -0.03
C GLN A 207 -9.58 -9.31 0.95
N ILE A 208 -9.26 -9.00 2.22
CA ILE A 208 -10.25 -8.60 3.22
C ILE A 208 -10.97 -7.30 2.82
N LEU A 209 -10.20 -6.33 2.32
CA LEU A 209 -10.72 -5.01 1.97
C LEU A 209 -11.40 -5.00 0.59
N CYS A 210 -11.04 -5.93 -0.28
CA CYS A 210 -11.53 -6.05 -1.65
C CYS A 210 -11.80 -7.52 -2.03
N PRO A 211 -12.86 -8.15 -1.47
CA PRO A 211 -13.11 -9.58 -1.64
C PRO A 211 -13.55 -9.95 -3.07
N GLU A 212 -14.25 -9.06 -3.76
CA GLU A 212 -14.78 -9.27 -5.12
C GLU A 212 -14.37 -8.09 -6.01
N PRO A 213 -13.11 -8.07 -6.48
CA PRO A 213 -12.67 -7.03 -7.40
C PRO A 213 -13.33 -7.18 -8.77
N GLU A 214 -13.75 -6.06 -9.35
CA GLU A 214 -14.05 -5.99 -10.77
C GLU A 214 -12.74 -5.81 -11.54
N MET A 215 -12.42 -6.76 -12.42
CA MET A 215 -11.27 -6.65 -13.33
C MET A 215 -11.70 -5.87 -14.57
N ILE A 216 -11.26 -4.62 -14.68
CA ILE A 216 -11.52 -3.78 -15.85
C ILE A 216 -10.30 -3.84 -16.76
N CYS A 217 -10.40 -4.63 -17.81
CA CYS A 217 -9.39 -4.67 -18.85
C CYS A 217 -9.72 -3.60 -19.90
N PRO A 218 -8.75 -2.78 -20.33
CA PRO A 218 -8.97 -1.91 -21.47
C PRO A 218 -9.28 -2.78 -22.69
N ASP A 219 -10.24 -2.34 -23.52
CA ASP A 219 -10.60 -3.02 -24.78
C ASP A 219 -9.49 -2.79 -25.82
N LEU A 220 -8.31 -3.33 -25.54
CA LEU A 220 -7.31 -3.54 -26.56
C LEU A 220 -7.72 -4.82 -27.27
N LYS A 221 -8.15 -4.66 -28.51
CA LYS A 221 -8.17 -5.75 -29.46
C LYS A 221 -6.74 -6.29 -29.53
N CYS A 222 -6.45 -7.38 -28.83
CA CYS A 222 -5.31 -8.21 -29.16
C CYS A 222 -5.42 -8.44 -30.66
N ALA A 223 -4.45 -7.98 -31.44
CA ALA A 223 -4.40 -8.36 -32.84
C ALA A 223 -4.32 -9.89 -32.85
N SER A 224 -5.44 -10.54 -33.17
CA SER A 224 -5.56 -12.00 -33.25
C SER A 224 -4.64 -12.56 -34.33
N ASP A 225 -4.23 -11.71 -35.28
CA ASP A 225 -3.01 -11.92 -36.04
C ASP A 225 -1.82 -11.42 -35.23
N LEU A 226 -1.23 -12.34 -34.47
CA LEU A 226 0.21 -12.35 -34.33
C LEU A 226 0.80 -12.46 -35.75
N SER A 227 0.94 -11.33 -36.44
CA SER A 227 2.15 -11.11 -37.21
C SER A 227 3.27 -11.01 -36.18
N LEU A 228 3.64 -12.17 -35.62
CA LEU A 228 5.03 -12.41 -35.29
C LEU A 228 5.74 -12.31 -36.64
N ALA A 229 6.04 -11.08 -37.07
CA ALA A 229 7.27 -10.87 -37.77
C ALA A 229 8.29 -11.65 -36.95
N PRO A 230 8.99 -12.65 -37.54
CA PRO A 230 10.02 -13.38 -36.85
C PRO A 230 10.85 -12.38 -36.03
N LEU A 231 11.25 -12.72 -34.80
CA LEU A 231 11.97 -11.85 -33.84
C LEU A 231 13.06 -10.94 -34.45
N ILE A 232 13.51 -11.30 -35.65
CA ILE A 232 14.46 -10.69 -36.58
C ILE A 232 13.99 -9.35 -37.20
N GLN A 233 12.71 -8.92 -37.05
CA GLN A 233 12.19 -7.74 -37.78
C GLN A 233 11.58 -6.63 -36.91
N ARG A 234 11.67 -6.70 -35.58
CA ARG A 234 11.23 -5.58 -34.73
C ARG A 234 12.36 -4.55 -34.58
N PRO A 235 12.10 -3.26 -34.80
CA PRO A 235 13.09 -2.23 -34.52
C PRO A 235 13.36 -2.22 -33.02
N VAL A 236 14.63 -2.33 -32.64
CA VAL A 236 15.09 -2.29 -31.25
C VAL A 236 16.28 -1.35 -31.16
N ASP A 237 16.32 -0.56 -30.09
CA ASP A 237 17.48 0.25 -29.76
C ASP A 237 18.43 -0.59 -28.92
N ILE A 238 19.67 -0.76 -29.40
CA ILE A 238 20.70 -1.55 -28.73
C ILE A 238 21.78 -0.59 -28.20
N LEU A 239 21.95 -0.56 -26.88
CA LEU A 239 23.00 0.20 -26.20
C LEU A 239 24.06 -0.76 -25.65
N PHE A 240 25.32 -0.57 -26.04
CA PHE A 240 26.44 -1.34 -25.51
C PHE A 240 27.11 -0.60 -24.34
N PHE A 241 27.05 -1.17 -23.15
CA PHE A 241 27.90 -0.76 -22.03
C PHE A 241 29.18 -1.59 -22.05
N ILE A 242 30.32 -0.92 -22.26
CA ILE A 242 31.63 -1.57 -22.39
C ILE A 242 32.51 -1.16 -21.21
N ASP A 243 33.10 -2.15 -20.54
CA ASP A 243 34.08 -1.92 -19.48
C ASP A 243 35.43 -1.46 -20.07
N GLY A 244 35.68 -0.15 -19.99
CA GLY A 244 36.94 0.49 -20.40
C GLY A 244 38.00 0.54 -19.29
N SER A 245 37.84 -0.19 -18.19
CA SER A 245 38.82 -0.18 -17.10
C SER A 245 40.15 -0.78 -17.53
N GLU A 246 41.24 -0.34 -16.88
CA GLU A 246 42.59 -0.87 -17.11
C GLU A 246 42.67 -2.39 -16.89
N ARG A 247 41.82 -2.93 -16.00
CA ARG A 247 41.74 -4.36 -15.68
C ARG A 247 41.28 -5.22 -16.85
N THR A 248 40.48 -4.66 -17.76
CA THR A 248 40.08 -5.34 -18.99
C THR A 248 41.31 -5.62 -19.86
N GLY A 249 42.28 -4.71 -19.89
CA GLY A 249 43.49 -4.81 -20.70
C GLY A 249 43.25 -4.51 -22.19
N GLY A 250 44.20 -3.86 -22.84
CA GLY A 250 44.02 -3.31 -24.20
C GLY A 250 43.65 -4.35 -25.27
N ARG A 251 44.21 -5.57 -25.20
CA ARG A 251 43.89 -6.64 -26.17
C ARG A 251 42.43 -7.13 -26.06
N ASN A 252 41.92 -7.26 -24.84
CA ASN A 252 40.53 -7.71 -24.63
C ASN A 252 39.56 -6.59 -24.98
N PHE A 253 39.90 -5.34 -24.65
CA PHE A 253 39.09 -4.19 -25.02
C PHE A 253 38.93 -4.08 -26.55
N ILE A 254 40.03 -4.22 -27.30
CA ILE A 254 39.99 -4.27 -28.77
C ILE A 254 39.16 -5.46 -29.29
N SER A 255 39.24 -6.61 -28.61
CA SER A 255 38.44 -7.79 -28.98
C SER A 255 36.93 -7.56 -28.80
N ILE A 256 36.53 -6.83 -27.75
CA ILE A 256 35.14 -6.44 -27.50
C ILE A 256 34.66 -5.45 -28.57
N LEU A 257 35.49 -4.47 -28.94
CA LEU A 257 35.16 -3.53 -30.02
C LEU A 257 34.95 -4.25 -31.36
N HIS A 258 35.84 -5.19 -31.73
CA HIS A 258 35.67 -6.00 -32.94
C HIS A 258 34.46 -6.95 -32.87
N PHE A 259 34.05 -7.38 -31.69
CA PHE A 259 32.81 -8.14 -31.52
C PHE A 259 31.61 -7.26 -31.83
N ILE A 260 31.56 -6.04 -31.27
CA ILE A 260 30.45 -5.10 -31.50
C ILE A 260 30.37 -4.67 -32.97
N GLU A 261 31.52 -4.43 -33.60
CA GLU A 261 31.61 -4.12 -35.04
C GLU A 261 31.07 -5.27 -35.90
N ARG A 262 31.45 -6.52 -35.61
CA ARG A 262 30.92 -7.67 -36.35
C ARG A 262 29.43 -7.88 -36.10
N LEU A 263 28.99 -7.64 -34.86
CA LEU A 263 27.59 -7.75 -34.49
C LEU A 263 26.75 -6.69 -35.21
N SER A 264 27.20 -5.44 -35.29
CA SER A 264 26.48 -4.37 -36.00
C SER A 264 26.38 -4.62 -37.50
N GLN A 265 27.35 -5.31 -38.11
CA GLN A 265 27.28 -5.75 -39.51
C GLN A 265 26.32 -6.93 -39.73
N SER A 266 26.11 -7.76 -38.71
CA SER A 266 25.19 -8.90 -38.78
C SER A 266 23.73 -8.54 -38.50
N ILE A 267 23.48 -7.38 -37.89
CA ILE A 267 22.14 -6.90 -37.55
C ILE A 267 21.69 -5.88 -38.63
N PRO A 268 20.52 -6.05 -39.26
CA PRO A 268 19.98 -5.07 -40.18
C PRO A 268 19.71 -3.74 -39.46
N LEU A 269 20.41 -2.67 -39.85
CA LEU A 269 20.19 -1.34 -39.30
C LEU A 269 18.96 -0.68 -39.96
N SER A 270 18.21 0.11 -39.17
CA SER A 270 17.09 0.89 -39.69
C SER A 270 17.57 1.88 -40.75
N LYS A 271 16.85 1.98 -41.88
CA LYS A 271 17.11 3.01 -42.89
C LYS A 271 16.48 4.32 -42.43
N GLU A 272 17.16 5.44 -42.65
CA GLU A 272 16.53 6.75 -42.49
C GLU A 272 15.32 6.84 -43.44
N VAL A 273 14.18 7.26 -42.89
CA VAL A 273 13.03 7.65 -43.70
C VAL A 273 13.44 8.93 -44.41
N SER A 274 13.74 8.85 -45.71
CA SER A 274 13.88 10.02 -46.55
C SER A 274 12.57 10.80 -46.46
N SER A 275 12.60 11.97 -45.83
CA SER A 275 11.49 12.91 -45.79
C SER A 275 11.18 13.34 -47.23
N GLY A 276 10.23 12.64 -47.85
CA GLY A 276 9.64 13.05 -49.12
C GLY A 276 8.82 14.31 -48.91
N ALA A 277 9.31 15.42 -49.46
CA ALA A 277 8.48 16.53 -49.91
C ALA A 277 7.91 16.18 -51.30
#